data_AF-A0A662TAH6-F1
#
_entry.id   AF-A0A662TAH6-F1
#
_cell.length_a   1.000
_cell.length_b   1.000
_cell.length_c   1.000
_cell.angle_alpha   90.00
_cell.angle_beta   90.00
_cell.angle_gamma   90.00
#
_symmetry.space_group_name_H-M   'P 1'
#
loop_
_entity.id
_entity.type
_entity.pdbx_description
1 polymer ?
#
loop_
_entity_poly.entity_id
_entity_poly.type
_entity_poly.pdbx_seq_one_letter_code
_entity_poly.pdbx_strand_id
1 'polypeptide(L)'
;MKLEDLLFKSNSHIVIVGRTRGGKSHTVAKIIELLLKKHKFFVLLDYTGEFRIPGIKPVKPLFSYKLLKNSLAEILSEIIRIQSQMAGTWTYDSVAKAVEESNSFPELLQRLKENSEFPVRDSGARAAYIRLNMLKPYFTESEVYLDRHVILHGLQATARKMALTFYLVQLYNMVITKKYRGFYVIIEEAQNVPEQLLLQLLREFAGI
;
A
#
# COMPACT_ATOMS: atom_id res chain seq x y z
N MET A 1 -10.13 29.33 -8.79
CA MET A 1 -10.94 28.12 -8.56
C MET A 1 -10.81 27.74 -7.08
N LYS A 2 -11.91 27.57 -6.34
CA LYS A 2 -11.83 27.24 -4.91
C LYS A 2 -11.46 25.76 -4.73
N LEU A 3 -10.75 25.42 -3.65
CA LEU A 3 -10.39 24.02 -3.36
C LEU A 3 -11.63 23.12 -3.28
N GLU A 4 -12.73 23.62 -2.72
CA GLU A 4 -14.02 22.93 -2.69
C GLU A 4 -14.55 22.61 -4.09
N ASP A 5 -14.42 23.53 -5.06
CA ASP A 5 -14.82 23.26 -6.44
C ASP A 5 -14.00 22.12 -7.04
N LEU A 6 -12.70 22.07 -6.76
CA LEU A 6 -11.81 21.02 -7.25
C LEU A 6 -12.15 19.65 -6.63
N LEU A 7 -12.35 19.63 -5.31
CA LEU A 7 -12.64 18.42 -4.53
C LEU A 7 -14.00 17.79 -4.87
N PHE A 8 -15.00 18.61 -5.18
CA PHE A 8 -16.39 18.15 -5.27
C PHE A 8 -16.98 18.15 -6.68
N LYS A 9 -16.37 18.83 -7.67
CA LYS A 9 -16.78 18.72 -9.08
C LYS A 9 -16.14 17.54 -9.79
N SER A 10 -15.10 16.96 -9.20
CA SER A 10 -14.41 15.78 -9.73
C SER A 10 -14.64 14.59 -8.79
N ASN A 11 -14.86 13.40 -9.34
CA ASN A 11 -14.81 12.14 -8.57
C ASN A 11 -13.34 11.72 -8.31
N SER A 12 -12.44 12.69 -8.14
CA SER A 12 -11.00 12.46 -8.20
C SER A 12 -10.39 12.13 -6.85
N HIS A 13 -9.35 11.30 -6.90
CA HIS A 13 -8.52 10.92 -5.77
C HIS A 13 -7.45 11.98 -5.53
N ILE A 14 -7.00 12.18 -4.28
CA ILE A 14 -6.18 13.34 -3.90
C ILE A 14 -4.85 12.87 -3.32
N VAL A 15 -3.81 12.94 -4.13
CA VAL A 15 -2.45 12.70 -3.65
C VAL A 15 -1.83 14.03 -3.25
N ILE A 16 -1.32 14.12 -2.02
CA ILE A 16 -0.67 15.33 -1.50
C ILE A 16 0.83 15.06 -1.40
N VAL A 17 1.58 15.56 -2.38
CA VAL A 17 3.04 15.46 -2.42
C VAL A 17 3.67 16.82 -2.14
N GLY A 18 4.77 16.87 -1.39
CA GLY A 18 5.49 18.11 -1.16
C GLY A 18 6.68 17.95 -0.22
N ARG A 19 7.60 18.91 -0.27
CA ARG A 19 8.79 18.96 0.58
C ARG A 19 8.42 19.03 2.07
N THR A 20 9.31 18.56 2.94
CA THR A 20 9.19 18.72 4.40
C THR A 20 9.00 20.20 4.75
N ARG A 21 8.15 20.50 5.74
CA ARG A 21 7.73 21.88 6.13
C ARG A 21 6.98 22.70 5.07
N GLY A 22 6.51 22.08 3.98
CA GLY A 22 5.71 22.75 2.94
C GLY A 22 4.22 23.00 3.30
N GLY A 23 3.82 22.92 4.58
CA GLY A 23 2.42 23.12 4.98
C GLY A 23 1.46 21.97 4.64
N LYS A 24 1.96 20.81 4.21
CA LYS A 24 1.16 19.63 3.83
C LYS A 24 0.17 19.24 4.91
N SER A 25 0.59 19.19 6.17
CA SER A 25 -0.26 18.71 7.25
C SER A 25 -1.48 19.61 7.47
N HIS A 26 -1.31 20.92 7.30
CA HIS A 26 -2.42 21.87 7.35
C HIS A 26 -3.38 21.71 6.16
N THR A 27 -2.84 21.51 4.95
CA THR A 27 -3.65 21.23 3.75
C THR A 27 -4.45 19.93 3.89
N VAL A 28 -3.81 18.86 4.35
CA VAL A 28 -4.43 17.55 4.63
C VAL A 28 -5.55 17.71 5.64
N ALA A 29 -5.29 18.38 6.77
CA ALA A 29 -6.29 18.63 7.79
C ALA A 29 -7.50 19.40 7.24
N LYS A 30 -7.26 20.43 6.40
CA LYS A 30 -8.34 21.19 5.78
C LYS A 30 -9.17 20.36 4.80
N ILE A 31 -8.53 19.50 4.00
CA ILE A 31 -9.21 18.60 3.08
C ILE A 31 -10.08 17.61 3.86
N ILE A 32 -9.54 16.98 4.90
CA ILE A 32 -10.29 16.07 5.78
C ILE A 32 -11.49 16.78 6.40
N GLU A 33 -11.32 18.00 6.90
CA GLU A 33 -12.41 18.82 7.45
C GLU A 33 -13.53 19.03 6.41
N LEU A 34 -13.18 19.37 5.17
CA LEU A 34 -14.14 19.57 4.08
C LEU A 34 -14.86 18.27 3.68
N LEU A 35 -14.13 17.16 3.59
CA LEU A 35 -14.70 15.84 3.28
C LEU A 35 -15.68 15.39 4.37
N LEU A 36 -15.32 15.55 5.65
CA LEU A 36 -16.18 15.24 6.79
C LEU A 36 -17.46 16.09 6.78
N LYS A 37 -17.35 17.40 6.54
CA LYS A 37 -18.50 18.33 6.44
C LYS A 37 -19.49 17.95 5.33
N LYS A 38 -19.01 17.30 4.27
CA LYS A 38 -19.84 16.84 3.13
C LYS A 38 -20.20 15.35 3.22
N HIS A 39 -19.95 14.70 4.36
CA HIS A 39 -20.18 13.27 4.58
C HIS A 39 -19.53 12.38 3.51
N LYS A 40 -18.36 12.79 2.99
CA LYS A 40 -17.60 12.02 2.02
C LYS A 40 -16.67 11.04 2.74
N PHE A 41 -16.60 9.83 2.19
CA PHE A 41 -15.70 8.79 2.69
C PHE A 41 -14.28 9.02 2.17
N PHE A 42 -13.28 8.84 3.04
CA PHE A 42 -11.88 8.98 2.70
C PHE A 42 -11.06 7.92 3.41
N VAL A 43 -9.86 7.67 2.89
CA VAL A 43 -8.81 6.83 3.47
C VAL A 43 -7.57 7.70 3.61
N LEU A 44 -7.18 8.01 4.85
CA LEU A 44 -5.91 8.66 5.14
C LEU A 44 -4.83 7.61 5.38
N LEU A 45 -3.75 7.64 4.59
CA LEU A 45 -2.52 6.90 4.84
C LEU A 45 -1.53 7.85 5.53
N ASP A 46 -1.48 7.78 6.85
CA ASP A 46 -0.64 8.62 7.70
C ASP A 46 0.71 7.93 7.96
N TYR A 47 1.75 8.41 7.29
CA TYR A 47 3.10 7.87 7.38
C TYR A 47 3.82 8.23 8.69
N THR A 48 3.49 9.37 9.28
CA THR A 48 4.19 9.93 10.45
C THR A 48 3.45 9.69 11.75
N GLY A 49 2.13 9.41 11.70
CA GLY A 49 1.25 9.28 12.86
C GLY A 49 0.93 10.63 13.50
N GLU A 50 1.12 11.74 12.79
CA GLU A 50 0.92 13.08 13.31
C GLU A 50 -0.56 13.46 13.42
N PHE A 51 -1.45 12.80 12.68
CA PHE A 51 -2.85 13.19 12.62
C PHE A 51 -3.68 12.56 13.73
N ARG A 52 -4.46 13.40 14.40
CA ARG A 52 -5.54 12.98 15.29
C ARG A 52 -6.84 13.59 14.78
N ILE A 53 -7.66 12.76 14.14
CA ILE A 53 -8.95 13.18 13.62
C ILE A 53 -10.01 12.87 14.68
N PRO A 54 -10.72 13.86 15.25
CA PRO A 54 -11.73 13.62 16.27
C PRO A 54 -12.79 12.61 15.81
N GLY A 55 -13.10 11.64 16.67
CA GLY A 55 -14.09 10.59 16.38
C GLY A 55 -13.62 9.50 15.41
N ILE A 56 -12.41 9.57 14.87
CA ILE A 56 -11.84 8.51 14.02
C ILE A 56 -10.66 7.88 14.75
N LYS A 57 -10.79 6.59 15.08
CA LYS A 57 -9.70 5.82 15.63
C LYS A 57 -8.79 5.35 14.50
N PRO A 58 -7.49 5.66 14.53
CA PRO A 58 -6.57 5.12 13.56
C PRO A 58 -6.39 3.62 13.73
N VAL A 59 -6.14 2.94 12.62
CA VAL A 59 -5.84 1.50 12.60
C VAL A 59 -4.46 1.24 12.00
N LYS A 60 -3.88 0.09 12.35
CA LYS A 60 -2.67 -0.42 11.70
C LYS A 60 -3.02 -0.93 10.29
N PRO A 61 -2.08 -0.94 9.34
CA PRO A 61 -2.35 -1.48 8.01
C PRO A 61 -2.66 -2.98 8.11
N LEU A 62 -3.67 -3.45 7.37
CA LEU A 62 -3.97 -4.86 7.19
C LEU A 62 -3.87 -5.22 5.71
N PHE A 63 -3.19 -6.32 5.42
CA PHE A 63 -2.94 -6.83 4.07
C PHE A 63 -3.68 -8.15 3.87
N SER A 64 -4.70 -8.15 3.02
CA SER A 64 -5.41 -9.36 2.64
C SER A 64 -4.57 -10.16 1.67
N TYR A 65 -4.15 -11.36 2.07
CA TYR A 65 -3.41 -12.26 1.18
C TYR A 65 -4.21 -12.55 -0.08
N LYS A 66 -5.53 -12.79 0.05
CA LYS A 66 -6.42 -13.05 -1.09
C LYS A 66 -6.45 -11.92 -2.11
N LEU A 67 -6.48 -10.66 -1.66
CA LEU A 67 -6.48 -9.50 -2.58
C LEU A 67 -5.12 -9.26 -3.21
N LEU A 68 -4.04 -9.61 -2.52
CA LEU A 68 -2.69 -9.29 -2.96
C LEU A 68 -1.99 -10.46 -3.66
N LYS A 69 -2.49 -11.69 -3.54
CA LYS A 69 -1.85 -12.94 -3.98
C LYS A 69 -1.21 -12.81 -5.37
N ASN A 70 -1.98 -12.34 -6.34
CA ASN A 70 -1.56 -12.24 -7.74
C ASN A 70 -0.62 -11.05 -8.01
N SER A 71 -0.53 -10.08 -7.11
CA SER A 71 0.34 -8.91 -7.23
C SER A 71 1.62 -9.03 -6.40
N LEU A 72 1.76 -10.06 -5.55
CA LEU A 72 2.90 -10.18 -4.63
C LEU A 72 4.25 -10.24 -5.33
N ALA A 73 4.34 -10.97 -6.45
CA ALA A 73 5.57 -11.10 -7.22
C ALA A 73 6.01 -9.76 -7.79
N GLU A 74 5.09 -8.99 -8.38
CA GLU A 74 5.33 -7.66 -8.92
C GLU A 74 5.73 -6.67 -7.82
N ILE A 75 4.97 -6.60 -6.73
CA ILE A 75 5.25 -5.69 -5.60
C ILE A 75 6.67 -5.91 -5.07
N LEU A 76 7.04 -7.17 -4.78
CA LEU A 76 8.34 -7.49 -4.21
C LEU A 76 9.48 -7.28 -5.20
N SER A 77 9.28 -7.66 -6.46
CA SER A 77 10.23 -7.40 -7.55
C SER A 77 10.55 -5.92 -7.65
N GLU A 78 9.55 -5.04 -7.72
CA GLU A 78 9.75 -3.59 -7.85
C GLU A 78 10.45 -2.98 -6.63
N ILE A 79 10.07 -3.40 -5.42
CA ILE A 79 10.73 -2.96 -4.18
C ILE A 79 12.23 -3.30 -4.20
N ILE A 80 12.59 -4.48 -4.71
CA ILE A 80 13.98 -4.95 -4.77
C ILE A 80 14.73 -4.37 -5.97
N ARG A 81 14.04 -4.13 -7.09
CA ARG A 81 14.60 -3.57 -8.32
C ARG A 81 15.24 -2.20 -8.11
N ILE A 82 14.73 -1.41 -7.16
CA ILE A 82 15.33 -0.14 -6.70
C ILE A 82 16.77 -0.34 -6.21
N GLN A 83 17.09 -1.52 -5.65
CA GLN A 83 18.41 -1.88 -5.15
C GLN A 83 19.27 -2.59 -6.21
N SER A 84 18.67 -3.47 -7.02
CA SER A 84 19.35 -4.20 -8.10
C SER A 84 18.35 -4.77 -9.10
N GLN A 85 18.56 -4.50 -10.39
CA GLN A 85 17.69 -4.96 -11.48
C GLN A 85 17.59 -6.50 -11.55
N MET A 86 18.73 -7.20 -11.55
CA MET A 86 18.74 -8.67 -11.60
C MET A 86 18.10 -9.31 -10.37
N ALA A 87 18.28 -8.72 -9.19
CA ALA A 87 17.66 -9.22 -7.97
C ALA A 87 16.13 -9.08 -8.00
N GLY A 88 15.61 -8.04 -8.66
CA GLY A 88 14.17 -7.87 -8.89
C GLY A 88 13.60 -9.03 -9.70
N THR A 89 14.21 -9.37 -10.84
CA THR A 89 13.77 -10.47 -11.70
C THR A 89 13.79 -11.81 -10.97
N TRP A 90 14.88 -12.17 -10.27
CA TRP A 90 14.93 -13.43 -9.52
C TRP A 90 13.88 -13.50 -8.40
N THR A 91 13.59 -12.36 -7.77
CA THR A 91 12.53 -12.28 -6.76
C THR A 91 11.16 -12.51 -7.39
N TYR A 92 10.89 -11.93 -8.55
CA TYR A 92 9.64 -12.15 -9.27
C TYR A 92 9.39 -13.64 -9.50
N ASP A 93 10.35 -14.33 -10.14
CA ASP A 93 10.23 -15.75 -10.48
C ASP A 93 10.02 -16.62 -9.24
N SER A 94 10.81 -16.35 -8.18
CA SER A 94 10.71 -17.05 -6.90
C SER A 94 9.34 -16.90 -6.25
N VAL A 95 8.82 -15.68 -6.22
CA VAL A 95 7.55 -15.37 -5.56
C VAL A 95 6.38 -15.89 -6.38
N ALA A 96 6.41 -15.73 -7.71
CA ALA A 96 5.38 -16.25 -8.60
C ALA A 96 5.19 -17.76 -8.39
N LYS A 97 6.30 -18.52 -8.42
CA LYS A 97 6.28 -19.96 -8.14
C LYS A 97 5.74 -20.28 -6.74
N ALA A 98 6.24 -19.59 -5.71
CA ALA A 98 5.79 -19.86 -4.33
C ALA A 98 4.29 -19.52 -4.14
N VAL A 99 3.77 -18.51 -4.84
CA VAL A 99 2.35 -18.13 -4.83
C VAL A 99 1.46 -19.19 -5.50
N GLU A 100 1.91 -19.77 -6.61
CA GLU A 100 1.21 -20.87 -7.28
C GLU A 100 1.08 -22.10 -6.38
N GLU A 101 2.14 -22.38 -5.61
CA GLU A 101 2.24 -23.54 -4.72
C GLU A 101 1.58 -23.33 -3.34
N SER A 102 1.06 -22.13 -3.04
CA SER A 102 0.54 -21.77 -1.71
C SER A 102 -0.92 -21.32 -1.73
N ASN A 103 -1.69 -21.75 -0.73
CA ASN A 103 -3.09 -21.34 -0.55
C ASN A 103 -3.26 -20.28 0.54
N SER A 104 -2.25 -20.08 1.38
CA SER A 104 -2.26 -19.12 2.48
C SER A 104 -0.94 -18.34 2.58
N PHE A 105 -0.96 -17.19 3.23
CA PHE A 105 0.24 -16.40 3.49
C PHE A 105 1.28 -17.14 4.35
N PRO A 106 0.90 -17.89 5.41
CA PRO A 106 1.84 -18.72 6.15
C PRO A 106 2.52 -19.79 5.27
N GLU A 107 1.78 -20.45 4.38
CA GLU A 107 2.34 -21.42 3.42
C GLU A 107 3.33 -20.75 2.46
N LEU A 108 2.95 -19.59 1.89
CA LEU A 108 3.84 -18.82 1.01
C LEU A 108 5.15 -18.49 1.73
N LEU A 109 5.06 -17.98 2.96
CA LEU A 109 6.22 -17.58 3.72
C LEU A 109 7.13 -18.78 4.05
N GLN A 110 6.53 -19.92 4.37
CA GLN A 110 7.25 -21.18 4.61
C GLN A 110 7.94 -21.68 3.33
N ARG A 111 7.26 -21.64 2.19
CA ARG A 111 7.81 -22.06 0.89
C ARG A 111 9.00 -21.20 0.47
N LEU A 112 8.90 -19.88 0.65
CA LEU A 112 10.00 -18.95 0.40
C LEU A 112 11.18 -19.20 1.34
N LYS A 113 10.92 -19.56 2.60
CA LYS A 113 11.96 -19.93 3.55
C LYS A 113 12.70 -21.19 3.09
N GLU A 114 11.98 -22.25 2.75
CA GLU A 114 12.56 -23.52 2.27
C GLU A 114 13.41 -23.31 1.02
N ASN A 115 12.91 -22.55 0.04
CA ASN A 115 13.63 -22.23 -1.18
C ASN A 115 14.88 -21.35 -0.93
N SER A 116 14.88 -20.56 0.15
CA SER A 116 16.03 -19.72 0.54
C SER A 116 17.17 -20.50 1.19
N GLU A 117 16.90 -21.72 1.68
CA GLU A 117 17.83 -22.56 2.42
C GLU A 117 18.42 -23.67 1.51
N PHE A 118 19.39 -24.44 2.05
CA PHE A 118 19.98 -25.56 1.32
C PHE A 118 18.91 -26.66 1.10
N PRO A 119 18.81 -27.28 -0.08
CA PRO A 119 19.77 -27.28 -1.19
C PRO A 119 19.56 -26.18 -2.25
N VAL A 120 18.43 -25.49 -2.26
CA VAL A 120 18.05 -24.58 -3.37
C VAL A 120 18.86 -23.28 -3.35
N ARG A 121 18.99 -22.65 -2.17
CA ARG A 121 19.72 -21.39 -1.95
C ARG A 121 19.29 -20.25 -2.89
N ASP A 122 17.99 -20.14 -3.16
CA ASP A 122 17.45 -19.11 -4.03
C ASP A 122 17.55 -17.71 -3.37
N SER A 123 18.35 -16.83 -3.99
CA SER A 123 18.55 -15.46 -3.53
C SER A 123 17.30 -14.58 -3.63
N GLY A 124 16.44 -14.83 -4.63
CA GLY A 124 15.16 -14.14 -4.81
C GLY A 124 14.17 -14.55 -3.73
N ALA A 125 14.06 -15.86 -3.46
CA ALA A 125 13.24 -16.37 -2.37
C ALA A 125 13.69 -15.83 -1.00
N ARG A 126 15.01 -15.77 -0.76
CA ARG A 126 15.58 -15.18 0.46
C ARG A 126 15.19 -13.70 0.60
N ALA A 127 15.32 -12.92 -0.47
CA ALA A 127 15.01 -11.51 -0.47
C ALA A 127 13.52 -11.25 -0.19
N ALA A 128 12.64 -12.03 -0.81
CA ALA A 128 11.20 -12.01 -0.59
C ALA A 128 10.83 -12.41 0.85
N TYR A 129 11.36 -13.54 1.34
CA TYR A 129 11.10 -14.04 2.69
C TYR A 129 11.43 -13.00 3.77
N ILE A 130 12.62 -12.38 3.71
CA ILE A 130 13.02 -11.36 4.69
C ILE A 130 12.01 -10.21 4.73
N ARG A 131 11.58 -9.71 3.56
CA ARG A 131 10.68 -8.55 3.44
C ARG A 131 9.26 -8.87 3.87
N LEU A 132 8.72 -10.00 3.44
CA LEU A 132 7.38 -10.46 3.86
C LEU A 132 7.35 -10.82 5.35
N ASN A 133 8.42 -11.40 5.89
CA ASN A 133 8.50 -11.71 7.32
C ASN A 133 8.46 -10.44 8.19
N MET A 134 9.02 -9.32 7.73
CA MET A 134 8.87 -8.02 8.43
C MET A 134 7.42 -7.54 8.50
N LEU A 135 6.59 -7.90 7.51
CA LEU A 135 5.19 -7.51 7.42
C LEU A 135 4.23 -8.60 7.91
N LYS A 136 4.72 -9.77 8.32
CA LYS A 136 3.91 -10.92 8.74
C LYS A 136 2.77 -10.57 9.71
N PRO A 137 2.96 -9.73 10.76
CA PRO A 137 1.90 -9.41 11.70
C PRO A 137 0.71 -8.64 11.10
N TYR A 138 0.87 -8.10 9.89
CA TYR A 138 -0.12 -7.27 9.21
C TYR A 138 -0.88 -8.03 8.12
N PHE A 139 -0.46 -9.25 7.79
CA PHE A 139 -1.17 -10.09 6.82
C PHE A 139 -2.36 -10.81 7.45
N THR A 140 -3.44 -10.93 6.69
CA THR A 140 -4.66 -11.64 7.07
C THR A 140 -5.25 -12.41 5.90
N GLU A 141 -5.89 -13.54 6.19
CA GLU A 141 -6.67 -14.35 5.23
C GLU A 141 -8.12 -13.85 5.10
N SER A 142 -8.51 -12.95 5.99
CA SER A 142 -9.83 -12.35 6.02
C SER A 142 -9.99 -11.29 4.93
N GLU A 143 -11.24 -10.95 4.63
CA GLU A 143 -11.53 -9.74 3.88
C GLU A 143 -11.11 -8.52 4.69
N VAL A 144 -10.50 -7.55 4.00
CA VAL A 144 -10.15 -6.25 4.56
C VAL A 144 -11.13 -5.22 4.02
N TYR A 145 -11.65 -4.38 4.91
CA TYR A 145 -12.54 -3.28 4.58
C TYR A 145 -11.74 -1.98 4.40
N LEU A 146 -12.31 -1.00 3.71
CA LEU A 146 -11.70 0.32 3.64
C LEU A 146 -11.84 1.00 5.00
N ASP A 147 -10.70 1.24 5.65
CA ASP A 147 -10.63 2.01 6.88
C ASP A 147 -10.41 3.50 6.60
N ARG A 148 -11.03 4.37 7.42
CA ARG A 148 -10.94 5.83 7.21
C ARG A 148 -9.55 6.40 7.45
N HIS A 149 -8.80 5.80 8.36
CA HIS A 149 -7.50 6.32 8.78
C HIS A 149 -6.57 5.16 9.15
N VAL A 150 -5.59 4.94 8.28
CA VAL A 150 -4.54 3.94 8.45
C VAL A 150 -3.25 4.65 8.83
N ILE A 151 -2.71 4.29 9.99
CA ILE A 151 -1.44 4.80 10.49
C ILE A 151 -0.35 3.76 10.20
N LEU A 152 0.69 4.19 9.50
CA LEU A 152 1.91 3.41 9.25
C LEU A 152 3.00 3.69 10.28
N HIS A 153 2.75 4.63 11.22
CA HIS A 153 3.61 4.90 12.37
C HIS A 153 3.83 3.64 13.23
N GLY A 154 5.02 3.50 13.80
CA GLY A 154 5.43 2.32 14.58
C GLY A 154 6.08 1.20 13.76
N LEU A 155 6.01 1.27 12.42
CA LEU A 155 6.84 0.44 11.54
C LEU A 155 8.26 1.00 11.44
N GLN A 156 9.25 0.11 11.38
CA GLN A 156 10.61 0.45 10.97
C GLN A 156 10.59 1.09 9.57
N ALA A 157 11.53 2.00 9.29
CA ALA A 157 11.51 2.80 8.06
C ALA A 157 11.36 1.96 6.77
N THR A 158 12.09 0.85 6.65
CA THR A 158 11.99 -0.07 5.51
C THR A 158 10.61 -0.74 5.45
N ALA A 159 10.12 -1.28 6.56
CA ALA A 159 8.80 -1.90 6.64
C ALA A 159 7.68 -0.90 6.33
N ARG A 160 7.84 0.37 6.71
CA ARG A 160 6.86 1.42 6.44
C ARG A 160 6.69 1.71 4.94
N LYS A 161 7.81 1.81 4.22
CA LYS A 161 7.80 2.01 2.75
C LYS A 161 7.14 0.83 2.04
N MET A 162 7.47 -0.39 2.46
CA MET A 162 6.83 -1.60 1.92
C MET A 162 5.34 -1.61 2.24
N ALA A 163 4.97 -1.37 3.49
CA ALA A 163 3.57 -1.34 3.93
C ALA A 163 2.72 -0.35 3.12
N LEU A 164 3.25 0.84 2.82
CA LEU A 164 2.57 1.81 1.95
C LEU A 164 2.33 1.23 0.54
N THR A 165 3.36 0.64 -0.07
CA THR A 165 3.27 0.03 -1.40
C THR A 165 2.22 -1.10 -1.42
N PHE A 166 2.28 -2.01 -0.45
CA PHE A 166 1.31 -3.09 -0.30
C PHE A 166 -0.12 -2.57 -0.12
N TYR A 167 -0.30 -1.54 0.72
CA TYR A 167 -1.62 -0.97 0.95
C TYR A 167 -2.17 -0.30 -0.31
N LEU A 168 -1.33 0.42 -1.06
CA LEU A 168 -1.75 1.05 -2.31
C LEU A 168 -2.16 0.02 -3.37
N VAL A 169 -1.39 -1.07 -3.55
CA VAL A 169 -1.79 -2.15 -4.47
C VAL A 169 -3.05 -2.87 -4.00
N GLN A 170 -3.24 -3.02 -2.69
CA GLN A 170 -4.50 -3.53 -2.16
C GLN A 170 -5.68 -2.62 -2.51
N LEU A 171 -5.54 -1.30 -2.33
CA LEU A 171 -6.57 -0.33 -2.72
C LEU A 171 -6.88 -0.41 -4.23
N TYR A 172 -5.85 -0.53 -5.07
CA TYR A 172 -6.00 -0.76 -6.51
C TYR A 172 -6.84 -2.00 -6.80
N ASN A 173 -6.47 -3.15 -6.21
CA ASN A 173 -7.19 -4.40 -6.41
C ASN A 173 -8.64 -4.29 -5.90
N MET A 174 -8.89 -3.58 -4.80
CA MET A 174 -10.26 -3.32 -4.33
C MET A 174 -11.08 -2.46 -5.31
N VAL A 175 -10.48 -1.46 -5.95
CA VAL A 175 -11.18 -0.65 -6.97
C VAL A 175 -11.51 -1.47 -8.20
N ILE A 176 -10.56 -2.23 -8.73
CA ILE A 176 -10.75 -2.99 -9.97
C ILE A 176 -11.67 -4.19 -9.75
N THR A 177 -11.37 -5.02 -8.76
CA THR A 177 -12.06 -6.30 -8.58
C THR A 177 -13.41 -6.15 -7.87
N LYS A 178 -13.48 -5.27 -6.86
CA LYS A 178 -14.69 -5.07 -6.04
C LYS A 178 -15.50 -3.84 -6.44
N LYS A 179 -15.07 -3.10 -7.47
CA LYS A 179 -15.74 -1.88 -7.98
C LYS A 179 -16.01 -0.83 -6.89
N TYR A 180 -15.12 -0.74 -5.89
CA TYR A 180 -15.21 0.31 -4.87
C TYR A 180 -15.09 1.68 -5.54
N ARG A 181 -16.04 2.58 -5.25
CA ARG A 181 -16.10 3.94 -5.80
C ARG A 181 -16.53 4.94 -4.72
N GLY A 182 -16.34 6.23 -5.01
CA GLY A 182 -16.86 7.32 -4.16
C GLY A 182 -16.05 7.57 -2.90
N PHE A 183 -14.74 7.33 -2.94
CA PHE A 183 -13.84 7.58 -1.82
C PHE A 183 -12.61 8.37 -2.23
N TYR A 184 -12.06 9.11 -1.28
CA TYR A 184 -10.84 9.88 -1.47
C TYR A 184 -9.68 9.17 -0.78
N VAL A 185 -8.64 8.82 -1.52
CA VAL A 185 -7.38 8.37 -0.92
C VAL A 185 -6.53 9.61 -0.67
N ILE A 186 -6.06 9.80 0.56
CA ILE A 186 -5.15 10.85 0.96
C ILE A 186 -3.88 10.18 1.47
N ILE A 187 -2.74 10.50 0.84
CA ILE A 187 -1.44 9.97 1.23
C ILE A 187 -0.65 11.12 1.84
N GLU A 188 -0.31 11.03 3.12
CA GLU A 188 0.51 12.03 3.81
C GLU A 188 1.91 11.48 4.04
N GLU A 189 2.88 12.16 3.41
CA GLU A 189 4.30 11.83 3.33
C GLU A 189 4.64 10.46 2.69
N ALA A 190 5.02 10.51 1.42
CA ALA A 190 5.51 9.37 0.66
C ALA A 190 6.78 9.76 -0.12
N GLN A 191 7.93 9.85 0.57
CA GLN A 191 9.17 10.28 -0.10
C GLN A 191 9.70 9.30 -1.16
N ASN A 192 9.10 8.11 -1.33
CA ASN A 192 9.64 7.04 -2.20
C ASN A 192 8.57 6.09 -2.77
N VAL A 193 7.33 6.54 -3.02
CA VAL A 193 6.37 5.70 -3.79
C VAL A 193 6.80 5.71 -5.26
N PRO A 194 6.92 4.55 -5.94
CA PRO A 194 7.25 4.53 -7.36
C PRO A 194 6.28 5.38 -8.17
N GLU A 195 6.78 6.33 -8.96
CA GLU A 195 5.96 7.28 -9.71
C GLU A 195 5.01 6.56 -10.67
N GLN A 196 5.48 5.49 -11.33
CA GLN A 196 4.66 4.69 -12.23
C GLN A 196 3.46 4.05 -11.51
N LEU A 197 3.67 3.49 -10.31
CA LEU A 197 2.60 2.93 -9.50
C LEU A 197 1.60 4.02 -9.09
N LEU A 198 2.09 5.20 -8.71
CA LEU A 198 1.25 6.33 -8.37
C LEU A 198 0.38 6.78 -9.56
N LEU A 199 0.97 6.87 -10.75
CA LEU A 199 0.27 7.24 -11.98
C LEU A 199 -0.76 6.19 -12.39
N GLN A 200 -0.44 4.90 -12.28
CA GLN A 200 -1.38 3.80 -12.54
C GLN A 200 -2.57 3.85 -11.58
N LEU A 201 -2.30 3.98 -10.27
CA LEU A 201 -3.35 4.15 -9.27
C LEU A 201 -4.25 5.31 -9.62
N LEU A 202 -3.69 6.49 -9.90
CA LEU A 202 -4.43 7.70 -10.24
C LEU A 202 -5.29 7.55 -11.49
N ARG A 203 -4.84 6.81 -12.52
CA ARG A 203 -5.60 6.57 -13.75
C ARG A 203 -6.81 5.67 -13.50
N GLU A 204 -6.61 4.52 -12.86
CA GLU A 204 -7.71 3.60 -12.54
C GLU A 204 -8.73 4.22 -11.59
N PHE A 205 -8.23 4.97 -10.61
CA PHE A 205 -9.03 5.79 -9.71
C PHE A 205 -9.86 6.87 -10.45
N ALA A 206 -9.34 7.43 -11.54
CA ALA A 206 -10.10 8.32 -12.42
C ALA A 206 -11.07 7.57 -13.36
N GLY A 207 -11.02 6.23 -13.40
CA GLY A 207 -11.78 5.40 -14.34
C GLY A 207 -11.28 5.52 -15.79
N ILE A 208 -9.98 5.78 -15.96
CA ILE A 208 -9.28 5.96 -17.25
C ILE A 208 -8.28 4.84 -17.44
#